data_AF-A0A6L4Y6A8-F1
#
_entry.id   AF-A0A6L4Y6A8-F1
#
_cell.length_a   1.000
_cell.length_b   1.000
_cell.length_c   1.000
_cell.angle_alpha   90.00
_cell.angle_beta   90.00
_cell.angle_gamma   90.00
#
_symmetry.space_group_name_H-M   'P 1'
#
loop_
_entity.id
_entity.type
_entity.pdbx_description
1 polymer ?
#
loop_
_entity_poly.entity_id
_entity_poly.type
_entity_poly.pdbx_seq_one_letter_code
_entity_poly.pdbx_strand_id
1 'polypeptide(L)'
;MMTREQVRKLKSVIALAFCTLAAFFLGDVLIHGIGALNPSLFTNDPVPPGIEGGGLRNAFVGHLIITSFATLIGVPVGVLGGTFLAEYARGRKIARVISVLSDIMVSVPSIVIGTFPVVLRTTEDMLSLVPWTLREAAFALGAPYYKVIIHVVYRAAAAGILTGILLSIARVVGETAPLLFTSFNNSFFSANMNEPVSSLTVTIFQYAMGPYGSWHSQAWAASLMITVFILVLTVLGRFILRWRYGKRPTI
;
A
#
# COMPACT_ATOMS: atom_id res chain seq x y z
N MET A 1 -15.22 37.84 -7.06
CA MET A 1 -14.27 37.20 -6.11
C MET A 1 -15.09 36.46 -5.05
N MET A 2 -14.97 35.14 -4.94
CA MET A 2 -15.62 34.40 -3.84
C MET A 2 -15.04 34.83 -2.49
N THR A 3 -15.88 35.08 -1.50
CA THR A 3 -15.43 35.42 -0.15
C THR A 3 -14.81 34.20 0.53
N ARG A 4 -13.85 34.41 1.46
CA ARG A 4 -13.17 33.31 2.19
C ARG A 4 -14.16 32.36 2.88
N GLU A 5 -15.33 32.85 3.28
CA GLU A 5 -16.41 32.02 3.83
C GLU A 5 -17.07 31.10 2.80
N GLN A 6 -17.34 31.59 1.58
CA GLN A 6 -17.88 30.76 0.49
C GLN A 6 -16.89 29.66 0.11
N VAL A 7 -15.59 29.96 0.08
CA VAL A 7 -14.54 28.95 -0.17
C VAL A 7 -14.47 27.92 0.95
N ARG A 8 -14.61 28.32 2.22
CA ARG A 8 -14.63 27.39 3.37
C ARG A 8 -15.86 26.47 3.33
N LYS A 9 -17.04 27.03 3.06
CA LYS A 9 -18.29 26.25 2.92
C LYS A 9 -18.23 25.28 1.75
N LEU A 10 -17.66 25.72 0.61
CA LEU A 10 -17.49 24.86 -0.56
C LEU A 10 -16.55 23.67 -0.26
N LYS A 11 -15.40 23.93 0.37
CA LYS A 11 -14.46 22.86 0.78
C LYS A 11 -15.11 21.86 1.74
N SER A 12 -15.89 22.34 2.72
CA SER A 12 -16.58 21.44 3.65
C SER A 12 -17.68 20.62 3.00
N VAL A 13 -18.45 21.20 2.06
CA VAL A 13 -19.50 20.47 1.34
C VAL A 13 -18.89 19.38 0.45
N ILE A 14 -17.81 19.71 -0.27
CA ILE A 14 -17.07 18.73 -1.07
C ILE A 14 -16.53 17.61 -0.18
N ALA A 15 -15.87 17.95 0.93
CA ALA A 15 -15.34 16.95 1.86
C ALA A 15 -16.44 16.04 2.45
N LEU A 16 -17.58 16.60 2.83
CA LEU A 16 -18.71 15.83 3.35
C LEU A 16 -19.28 14.89 2.28
N ALA A 17 -19.45 15.36 1.04
CA ALA A 17 -19.93 14.55 -0.07
C ALA A 17 -19.00 13.35 -0.37
N PHE A 18 -17.68 13.57 -0.37
CA PHE A 18 -16.70 12.49 -0.51
C PHE A 18 -16.77 11.48 0.66
N CYS A 19 -16.89 11.97 1.89
CA CYS A 19 -17.04 11.11 3.06
C CYS A 19 -18.34 10.29 3.02
N THR A 20 -19.46 10.87 2.61
CA THR A 20 -20.74 10.15 2.50
C THR A 20 -20.70 9.08 1.41
N LEU A 21 -20.08 9.37 0.26
CA LEU A 21 -19.90 8.39 -0.80
C LEU A 21 -19.03 7.23 -0.33
N ALA A 22 -17.88 7.52 0.29
CA ALA A 22 -16.99 6.49 0.83
C ALA A 22 -17.69 5.63 1.90
N ALA A 23 -18.47 6.26 2.79
CA ALA A 23 -19.25 5.55 3.81
C ALA A 23 -20.36 4.67 3.20
N PHE A 24 -20.99 5.12 2.11
CA PHE A 24 -21.98 4.33 1.38
C PHE A 24 -21.37 3.06 0.78
N PHE A 25 -20.24 3.17 0.07
CA PHE A 25 -19.54 2.01 -0.49
C PHE A 25 -19.06 1.04 0.60
N LEU A 26 -18.50 1.55 1.70
CA LEU A 26 -18.11 0.72 2.83
C LEU A 26 -19.31 0.04 3.48
N GLY A 27 -20.44 0.75 3.62
CA GLY A 27 -21.68 0.20 4.15
C GLY A 27 -22.21 -0.94 3.29
N ASP A 28 -22.21 -0.78 1.97
CA ASP A 28 -22.70 -1.79 1.03
C ASP A 28 -21.85 -3.07 1.07
N VAL A 29 -20.53 -2.92 1.08
CA VAL A 29 -19.58 -4.05 1.23
C VAL A 29 -19.73 -4.72 2.59
N LEU A 30 -19.98 -3.97 3.66
CA LEU A 30 -20.19 -4.54 5.00
C LEU A 30 -21.49 -5.35 5.06
N ILE A 31 -22.59 -4.82 4.54
CA ILE A 31 -23.90 -5.48 4.61
C ILE A 31 -23.89 -6.77 3.77
N HIS A 32 -23.48 -6.69 2.51
CA HIS A 32 -23.46 -7.85 1.62
C HIS A 32 -22.31 -8.81 1.94
N GLY A 33 -21.18 -8.30 2.43
CA GLY A 33 -20.04 -9.11 2.79
C GLY A 33 -20.27 -9.95 4.04
N ILE A 34 -20.86 -9.38 5.11
CA ILE A 34 -21.15 -10.14 6.34
C ILE A 34 -22.16 -11.26 6.06
N GLY A 35 -23.17 -10.98 5.23
CA GLY A 35 -24.17 -11.99 4.82
C GLY A 35 -23.59 -13.15 4.00
N ALA A 36 -22.39 -12.99 3.43
CA ALA A 36 -21.72 -13.98 2.61
C ALA A 36 -20.54 -14.69 3.28
N LEU A 37 -20.20 -14.30 4.52
CA LEU A 37 -19.08 -14.91 5.27
C LEU A 37 -19.43 -16.34 5.69
N ASN A 38 -18.73 -17.30 5.09
CA ASN A 38 -18.83 -18.71 5.45
C ASN A 38 -17.45 -19.24 5.88
N PRO A 39 -17.35 -20.05 6.96
CA PRO A 39 -16.08 -20.66 7.38
C PRO A 39 -15.42 -21.56 6.31
N SER A 40 -16.23 -22.10 5.40
CA SER A 40 -15.79 -22.85 4.23
C SER A 40 -14.97 -22.02 3.23
N LEU A 41 -15.12 -20.69 3.24
CA LEU A 41 -14.40 -19.75 2.36
C LEU A 41 -12.89 -19.76 2.62
N PHE A 42 -12.46 -20.05 3.85
CA PHE A 42 -11.04 -20.06 4.23
C PHE A 42 -10.39 -21.43 4.11
N THR A 43 -11.19 -22.50 4.19
CA THR A 43 -10.66 -23.86 4.33
C THR A 43 -10.64 -24.62 3.01
N ASN A 44 -11.63 -24.36 2.14
CA ASN A 44 -11.77 -25.08 0.89
C ASN A 44 -11.10 -24.36 -0.28
N ASP A 45 -10.68 -25.14 -1.27
CA ASP A 45 -10.22 -24.65 -2.55
C ASP A 45 -11.41 -24.30 -3.46
N PRO A 46 -11.22 -23.47 -4.49
CA PRO A 46 -12.29 -23.09 -5.40
C PRO A 46 -12.76 -24.32 -6.19
N VAL A 47 -14.07 -24.54 -6.23
CA VAL A 47 -14.68 -25.61 -7.01
C VAL A 47 -15.00 -25.13 -8.44
N PRO A 48 -15.06 -26.04 -9.42
CA PRO A 48 -15.48 -25.71 -10.78
C PRO A 48 -16.88 -25.05 -10.85
N PRO A 49 -17.16 -24.25 -11.89
CA PRO A 49 -18.44 -23.59 -12.08
C PRO A 49 -19.62 -24.57 -12.04
N GLY A 50 -20.67 -24.24 -11.27
CA GLY A 50 -21.94 -24.98 -11.23
C GLY A 50 -22.12 -25.94 -10.05
N ILE A 51 -21.13 -26.11 -9.18
CA ILE A 51 -21.26 -26.86 -7.92
C ILE A 51 -21.40 -25.88 -6.75
N GLU A 52 -22.45 -26.02 -5.94
CA GLU A 52 -22.60 -25.26 -4.70
C GLU A 52 -21.55 -25.70 -3.67
N GLY A 53 -20.75 -24.75 -3.19
CA GLY A 53 -19.63 -25.01 -2.30
C GLY A 53 -18.33 -24.43 -2.85
N GLY A 54 -17.22 -24.68 -2.15
CA GLY A 54 -15.90 -24.15 -2.50
C GLY A 54 -15.49 -22.94 -1.66
N GLY A 55 -14.19 -22.69 -1.62
CA GLY A 55 -13.60 -21.58 -0.89
C GLY A 55 -12.54 -20.85 -1.70
N LEU A 56 -11.94 -19.86 -1.07
CA LEU A 56 -10.99 -18.92 -1.66
C LEU A 56 -9.60 -19.06 -1.02
N ARG A 57 -9.32 -20.19 -0.37
CA ARG A 57 -8.06 -20.43 0.35
C ARG A 57 -6.84 -20.12 -0.52
N ASN A 58 -6.82 -20.64 -1.73
CA ASN A 58 -5.72 -20.41 -2.68
C ASN A 58 -5.50 -18.91 -2.96
N ALA A 59 -6.58 -18.15 -3.15
CA ALA A 59 -6.48 -16.72 -3.42
C ALA A 59 -5.91 -15.95 -2.21
N PHE A 60 -6.30 -16.29 -0.98
CA PHE A 60 -5.74 -15.69 0.23
C PHE A 60 -4.24 -15.95 0.36
N VAL A 61 -3.82 -17.21 0.20
CA VAL A 61 -2.42 -17.58 0.35
C VAL A 61 -1.57 -16.99 -0.78
N GLY A 62 -2.03 -17.07 -2.02
CA GLY A 62 -1.32 -16.50 -3.17
C GLY A 62 -1.19 -14.98 -3.07
N HIS A 63 -2.23 -14.28 -2.61
CA HIS A 63 -2.16 -12.84 -2.36
C HIS A 63 -1.12 -12.48 -1.30
N LEU A 64 -1.09 -13.21 -0.17
CA LEU A 64 -0.08 -12.98 0.88
C LEU A 64 1.35 -13.25 0.38
N ILE A 65 1.56 -14.27 -0.44
CA ILE A 65 2.87 -14.59 -1.03
C ILE A 65 3.32 -13.44 -1.94
N ILE A 66 2.46 -12.99 -2.86
CA ILE A 66 2.77 -11.91 -3.81
C ILE A 66 3.07 -10.61 -3.06
N THR A 67 2.22 -10.21 -2.10
CA THR A 67 2.44 -8.98 -1.31
C THR A 67 3.73 -9.06 -0.50
N SER A 68 4.04 -10.22 0.09
CA SER A 68 5.27 -10.39 0.89
C SER A 68 6.52 -10.26 0.04
N PHE A 69 6.57 -10.91 -1.13
CA PHE A 69 7.70 -10.80 -2.05
C PHE A 69 7.84 -9.40 -2.64
N ALA A 70 6.72 -8.77 -3.05
CA ALA A 70 6.72 -7.40 -3.56
C ALA A 70 7.25 -6.41 -2.50
N THR A 71 6.91 -6.62 -1.23
CA THR A 71 7.41 -5.81 -0.11
C THR A 71 8.89 -6.08 0.15
N LEU A 72 9.30 -7.35 0.13
CA LEU A 72 10.68 -7.77 0.44
C LEU A 72 11.68 -7.22 -0.58
N ILE A 73 11.31 -7.10 -1.85
CA ILE A 73 12.16 -6.53 -2.90
C ILE A 73 11.93 -5.02 -3.01
N GLY A 74 10.67 -4.58 -3.07
CA GLY A 74 10.32 -3.19 -3.36
C GLY A 74 10.69 -2.21 -2.25
N VAL A 75 10.54 -2.59 -0.97
CA VAL A 75 10.83 -1.70 0.15
C VAL A 75 12.33 -1.41 0.29
N PRO A 76 13.23 -2.42 0.34
CA PRO A 76 14.66 -2.12 0.46
C PRO A 76 15.18 -1.32 -0.72
N VAL A 77 14.81 -1.69 -1.95
CA VAL A 77 15.25 -0.98 -3.17
C VAL A 77 14.71 0.45 -3.18
N GLY A 78 13.46 0.67 -2.76
CA GLY A 78 12.86 2.00 -2.63
C GLY A 78 13.56 2.86 -1.57
N VAL A 79 13.81 2.32 -0.37
CA VAL A 79 14.48 3.06 0.71
C VAL A 79 15.92 3.41 0.33
N LEU A 80 16.66 2.47 -0.28
CA LEU A 80 18.02 2.72 -0.77
C LEU A 80 18.04 3.75 -1.88
N GLY A 81 17.12 3.65 -2.86
CA GLY A 81 16.98 4.63 -3.94
C GLY A 81 16.65 6.02 -3.42
N GLY A 82 15.68 6.14 -2.51
CA GLY A 82 15.31 7.41 -1.90
C GLY A 82 16.44 8.02 -1.05
N THR A 83 17.22 7.18 -0.38
CA THR A 83 18.42 7.62 0.36
C THR A 83 19.50 8.14 -0.57
N PHE A 84 19.76 7.45 -1.67
CA PHE A 84 20.71 7.88 -2.67
C PHE A 84 20.33 9.24 -3.26
N LEU A 85 19.05 9.43 -3.59
CA LEU A 85 18.53 10.70 -4.13
C LEU A 85 18.61 11.85 -3.13
N ALA A 86 18.20 11.60 -1.88
CA ALA A 86 18.18 12.63 -0.83
C ALA A 86 19.58 13.07 -0.39
N GLU A 87 20.54 12.16 -0.33
CA GLU A 87 21.85 12.42 0.28
C GLU A 87 22.98 12.60 -0.74
N TYR A 88 23.08 11.73 -1.76
CA TYR A 88 24.23 11.73 -2.68
C TYR A 88 23.97 12.48 -3.99
N ALA A 89 22.74 12.42 -4.51
CA ALA A 89 22.40 13.02 -5.79
C ALA A 89 21.79 14.43 -5.68
N ARG A 90 21.77 15.00 -4.47
CA ARG A 90 21.15 16.30 -4.17
C ARG A 90 21.73 17.41 -5.07
N GLY A 91 20.87 18.07 -5.83
CA GLY A 91 21.23 19.16 -6.76
C GLY A 91 21.72 18.71 -8.14
N ARG A 92 21.89 17.41 -8.41
CA ARG A 92 22.27 16.92 -9.75
C ARG A 92 21.05 16.81 -10.66
N LYS A 93 21.23 17.03 -11.97
CA LYS A 93 20.17 16.85 -12.99
C LYS A 93 19.59 15.44 -12.97
N ILE A 94 20.41 14.42 -12.69
CA ILE A 94 20.00 13.02 -12.61
C ILE A 94 18.95 12.81 -11.50
N ALA A 95 19.14 13.42 -10.32
CA ALA A 95 18.16 13.31 -9.25
C ALA A 95 16.81 13.90 -9.69
N ARG A 96 16.82 15.09 -10.31
CA ARG A 96 15.61 15.71 -10.83
C ARG A 96 14.89 14.82 -11.85
N VAL A 97 15.62 14.16 -12.74
CA VAL A 97 15.03 13.24 -13.71
C VAL A 97 14.40 12.03 -13.01
N ILE A 98 15.12 11.38 -12.09
CA ILE A 98 14.62 10.20 -11.37
C ILE A 98 13.41 10.57 -10.49
N SER A 99 13.43 11.70 -9.80
CA SER A 99 12.30 12.15 -8.97
C SER A 99 11.08 12.48 -9.82
N VAL A 100 11.24 13.17 -10.97
CA VAL A 100 10.12 13.44 -11.89
C VAL A 100 9.53 12.15 -12.47
N LEU A 101 10.38 11.21 -12.89
CA LEU A 101 9.92 9.91 -13.35
C LEU A 101 9.16 9.19 -12.23
N SER A 102 9.69 9.18 -11.01
CA SER A 102 9.04 8.55 -9.85
C SER A 102 7.71 9.22 -9.50
N ASP A 103 7.59 10.54 -9.61
CA ASP A 103 6.34 11.28 -9.41
C ASP A 103 5.27 10.90 -10.44
N ILE A 104 5.66 10.79 -11.72
CA ILE A 104 4.77 10.31 -12.78
C ILE A 104 4.30 8.88 -12.47
N MET A 105 5.22 8.02 -12.00
CA MET A 105 4.93 6.64 -11.65
C MET A 105 3.99 6.51 -10.44
N VAL A 106 4.11 7.40 -9.45
CA VAL A 106 3.15 7.48 -8.33
C VAL A 106 1.76 7.94 -8.79
N SER A 107 1.70 8.73 -9.87
CA SER A 107 0.43 9.22 -10.45
C SER A 107 -0.28 8.22 -11.35
N VAL A 108 0.44 7.27 -11.98
CA VAL A 108 -0.10 6.26 -12.90
C VAL A 108 0.01 4.87 -12.24
N PRO A 109 -1.09 4.26 -11.77
CA PRO A 109 -1.04 2.99 -11.05
C PRO A 109 -0.64 1.83 -11.97
N SER A 110 0.51 1.18 -11.73
CA SER A 110 0.76 -0.18 -12.23
C SER A 110 1.79 -0.96 -11.38
N ILE A 111 1.35 -2.01 -10.67
CA ILE A 111 2.06 -2.86 -9.69
C ILE A 111 3.55 -3.13 -9.92
N VAL A 112 4.00 -3.37 -11.14
CA VAL A 112 5.44 -3.62 -11.42
C VAL A 112 6.30 -2.40 -11.00
N ILE A 113 5.63 -1.26 -10.92
CA ILE A 113 6.17 0.05 -10.61
C ILE A 113 5.49 0.64 -9.35
N GLY A 114 4.56 -0.04 -8.66
CA GLY A 114 3.76 0.61 -7.60
C GLY A 114 4.53 0.85 -6.29
N THR A 115 5.20 -0.18 -5.76
CA THR A 115 5.82 -0.12 -4.42
C THR A 115 7.08 0.75 -4.41
N PHE A 116 7.91 0.57 -5.43
CA PHE A 116 9.25 1.14 -5.45
C PHE A 116 9.25 2.69 -5.50
N PRO A 117 8.56 3.37 -6.43
CA PRO A 117 8.49 4.83 -6.52
C PRO A 117 7.77 5.45 -5.32
N VAL A 118 6.74 4.78 -4.76
CA VAL A 118 6.08 5.28 -3.54
C VAL A 118 7.06 5.27 -2.37
N VAL A 119 7.76 4.17 -2.14
CA VAL A 119 8.75 4.08 -1.05
C VAL A 119 9.96 4.99 -1.32
N LEU A 120 10.43 5.06 -2.56
CA LEU A 120 11.53 5.94 -2.97
C LEU A 120 11.18 7.40 -2.71
N ARG A 121 10.02 7.85 -3.20
CA ARG A 121 9.60 9.25 -3.09
C ARG A 121 9.33 9.64 -1.65
N THR A 122 8.61 8.79 -0.91
CA THR A 122 8.37 9.03 0.52
C THR A 122 9.66 9.03 1.32
N THR A 123 10.64 8.18 0.98
CA THR A 123 11.95 8.20 1.64
C THR A 123 12.74 9.45 1.28
N GLU A 124 12.77 9.84 0.01
CA GLU A 124 13.44 11.06 -0.46
C GLU A 124 12.89 12.30 0.25
N ASP A 125 11.57 12.47 0.24
CA ASP A 125 10.88 13.59 0.88
C ASP A 125 11.21 13.62 2.38
N MET A 126 11.08 12.50 3.09
CA MET A 126 11.30 12.44 4.54
C MET A 126 12.74 12.69 4.96
N LEU A 127 13.72 12.21 4.18
CA LEU A 127 15.14 12.50 4.43
C LEU A 127 15.48 13.96 4.11
N SER A 128 14.84 14.55 3.09
CA SER A 128 15.05 15.94 2.70
C SER A 128 14.52 16.96 3.73
N LEU A 129 13.51 16.56 4.52
CA LEU A 129 12.95 17.36 5.62
C LEU A 129 13.92 17.55 6.78
N VAL A 130 14.91 16.67 6.94
CA VAL A 130 15.92 16.80 8.00
C VAL A 130 16.79 18.03 7.67
N PRO A 131 16.94 19.02 8.58
CA PRO A 131 17.79 20.19 8.34
C PRO A 131 19.25 19.81 8.09
N TRP A 132 19.92 20.55 7.20
CA TRP A 132 21.33 20.29 6.89
C TRP A 132 22.27 20.61 8.06
N THR A 133 21.89 21.57 8.91
CA THR A 133 22.62 21.94 10.13
C THR A 133 22.82 20.77 11.10
N LEU A 134 21.86 19.85 11.19
CA LEU A 134 22.00 18.64 12.03
C LEU A 134 23.08 17.70 11.50
N ARG A 135 23.29 17.68 10.17
CA ARG A 135 24.33 16.87 9.56
C ARG A 135 25.70 17.51 9.77
N GLU A 136 25.80 18.82 9.56
CA GLU A 136 27.03 19.59 9.81
C GLU A 136 27.50 19.48 11.27
N ALA A 137 26.57 19.57 12.23
CA ALA A 137 26.88 19.36 13.64
C ALA A 137 27.42 17.94 13.91
N ALA A 138 26.84 16.92 13.27
CA ALA A 138 27.31 15.54 13.40
C ALA A 138 28.70 15.34 12.77
N PHE A 139 28.97 15.99 11.63
CA PHE A 139 30.29 16.01 11.00
C PHE A 139 31.33 16.74 11.87
N ALA A 140 30.95 17.85 12.51
CA ALA A 140 31.82 18.60 13.42
C ALA A 140 32.22 17.80 14.67
N LEU A 141 31.36 16.86 15.11
CA LEU A 141 31.66 15.90 16.18
C LEU A 141 32.58 14.74 15.71
N GLY A 142 33.09 14.77 14.48
CA GLY A 142 33.98 13.75 13.93
C GLY A 142 33.27 12.46 13.48
N ALA A 143 31.94 12.46 13.34
CA ALA A 143 31.22 11.28 12.88
C ALA A 143 31.42 11.06 11.37
N PRO A 144 31.77 9.84 10.92
CA PRO A 144 31.88 9.53 9.49
C PRO A 144 30.49 9.51 8.81
N TYR A 145 30.46 9.76 7.50
CA TYR A 145 29.23 9.86 6.68
C TYR A 145 28.21 8.76 6.93
N TYR A 146 28.61 7.49 6.94
CA TYR A 146 27.66 6.38 7.15
C TYR A 146 27.01 6.42 8.54
N LYS A 147 27.73 6.86 9.59
CA LYS A 147 27.16 7.00 10.94
C LYS A 147 26.16 8.15 11.00
N VAL A 148 26.46 9.28 10.36
CA VAL A 148 25.54 10.42 10.29
C VAL A 148 24.24 10.02 9.61
N ILE A 149 24.31 9.35 8.47
CA ILE A 149 23.13 8.90 7.73
C ILE A 149 22.30 7.94 8.58
N ILE A 150 22.90 6.88 9.13
CA ILE A 150 22.17 5.82 9.85
C ILE A 150 21.64 6.30 11.21
N HIS A 151 22.45 7.01 11.99
CA HIS A 151 22.12 7.31 13.39
C HIS A 151 21.43 8.67 13.59
N VAL A 152 21.63 9.62 12.66
CA VAL A 152 21.03 10.96 12.75
C VAL A 152 19.88 11.09 11.75
N VAL A 153 20.17 10.95 10.46
CA VAL A 153 19.19 11.24 9.40
C VAL A 153 18.06 10.20 9.37
N TYR A 154 18.41 8.91 9.30
CA TYR A 154 17.43 7.82 9.32
C TYR A 154 16.61 7.82 10.61
N ARG A 155 17.23 8.05 11.77
CA ARG A 155 16.52 8.08 13.04
C ARG A 155 15.55 9.27 13.15
N ALA A 156 15.86 10.40 12.50
CA ALA A 156 14.97 11.54 12.42
C ALA A 156 13.82 11.30 11.42
N ALA A 157 14.10 10.70 10.26
CA ALA A 157 13.12 10.43 9.21
C ALA A 157 12.31 9.12 9.37
N ALA A 158 12.68 8.24 10.31
CA ALA A 158 12.15 6.89 10.43
C ALA A 158 10.62 6.82 10.51
N ALA A 159 10.00 7.73 11.26
CA ALA A 159 8.54 7.77 11.39
C ALA A 159 7.87 8.02 10.02
N GLY A 160 8.44 8.93 9.23
CA GLY A 160 7.98 9.23 7.88
C GLY A 160 8.20 8.08 6.90
N ILE A 161 9.40 7.51 6.89
CA ILE A 161 9.75 6.36 6.02
C ILE A 161 8.80 5.18 6.30
N LEU A 162 8.56 4.86 7.57
CA LEU A 162 7.65 3.80 7.98
C LEU A 162 6.20 4.06 7.54
N THR A 163 5.71 5.32 7.61
CA THR A 163 4.38 5.65 7.07
C THR A 163 4.30 5.47 5.56
N GLY A 164 5.38 5.81 4.82
CA GLY A 164 5.48 5.60 3.38
C GLY A 164 5.44 4.12 3.01
N ILE A 165 6.18 3.29 3.75
CA ILE A 165 6.18 1.83 3.58
C ILE A 165 4.78 1.24 3.81
N LEU A 166 4.11 1.63 4.91
CA LEU A 166 2.76 1.15 5.20
C LEU A 166 1.74 1.56 4.12
N LEU A 167 1.82 2.80 3.65
CA LEU A 167 0.97 3.29 2.56
C LEU A 167 1.22 2.52 1.26
N SER A 168 2.49 2.20 0.98
CA SER A 168 2.87 1.42 -0.17
C SER A 168 2.31 0.00 -0.12
N ILE A 169 2.41 -0.68 1.02
CA ILE A 169 1.86 -2.04 1.18
C ILE A 169 0.34 -2.03 1.01
N ALA A 170 -0.35 -1.05 1.61
CA ALA A 170 -1.79 -0.91 1.47
C ALA A 170 -2.23 -0.73 0.01
N ARG A 171 -1.44 -0.04 -0.81
CA ARG A 171 -1.70 0.09 -2.26
C ARG A 171 -1.51 -1.21 -3.00
N VAL A 172 -0.40 -1.92 -2.79
CA VAL A 172 -0.10 -3.20 -3.46
C VAL A 172 -1.20 -4.23 -3.24
N VAL A 173 -1.73 -4.30 -2.02
CA VAL A 173 -2.84 -5.18 -1.65
C VAL A 173 -4.11 -4.86 -2.43
N GLY A 174 -4.36 -3.58 -2.74
CA GLY A 174 -5.57 -3.12 -3.44
C GLY A 174 -5.46 -3.03 -4.96
N GLU A 175 -4.31 -3.33 -5.57
CA GLU A 175 -4.15 -3.22 -7.02
C GLU A 175 -4.59 -4.51 -7.73
N THR A 176 -5.62 -4.39 -8.58
CA THR A 176 -6.19 -5.52 -9.34
C THR A 176 -5.69 -5.56 -10.79
N ALA A 177 -5.72 -4.41 -11.48
CA ALA A 177 -5.51 -4.36 -12.93
C ALA A 177 -4.15 -4.92 -13.37
N PRO A 178 -3.04 -4.63 -12.69
CA PRO A 178 -1.76 -5.16 -13.12
C PRO A 178 -1.55 -6.62 -12.69
N LEU A 179 -2.14 -7.09 -11.58
CA LEU A 179 -2.08 -8.50 -11.20
C LEU A 179 -2.75 -9.40 -12.22
N LEU A 180 -3.78 -8.89 -12.91
CA LEU A 180 -4.44 -9.61 -13.98
C LEU A 180 -3.46 -10.01 -15.10
N PHE A 181 -2.49 -9.13 -15.42
CA PHE A 181 -1.50 -9.37 -16.47
C PHE A 181 -0.22 -10.05 -15.99
N THR A 182 0.11 -9.99 -14.70
CA THR A 182 1.36 -10.56 -14.18
C THR A 182 1.19 -11.91 -13.52
N SER A 183 0.07 -12.14 -12.82
CA SER A 183 -0.19 -13.39 -12.08
C SER A 183 -1.02 -14.40 -12.88
N PHE A 184 -1.69 -13.95 -13.95
CA PHE A 184 -2.56 -14.73 -14.85
C PHE A 184 -3.70 -15.52 -14.18
N ASN A 185 -3.85 -15.43 -12.86
CA ASN A 185 -4.80 -16.11 -11.96
C ASN A 185 -4.92 -17.64 -12.15
N ASN A 186 -4.70 -18.40 -11.08
CA ASN A 186 -4.88 -19.84 -11.07
C ASN A 186 -5.94 -20.25 -10.05
N SER A 187 -6.76 -21.25 -10.37
CA SER A 187 -7.69 -21.84 -9.40
C SER A 187 -7.00 -22.85 -8.49
N PHE A 188 -5.92 -23.49 -8.95
CA PHE A 188 -5.14 -24.44 -8.16
C PHE A 188 -4.04 -23.76 -7.34
N PHE A 189 -3.78 -24.33 -6.17
CA PHE A 189 -2.68 -23.89 -5.32
C PHE A 189 -1.34 -24.26 -5.94
N SER A 190 -0.54 -23.25 -6.27
CA SER A 190 0.87 -23.42 -6.64
C SER A 190 1.73 -22.52 -5.77
N ALA A 191 2.77 -23.10 -5.16
CA ALA A 191 3.79 -22.37 -4.42
C ALA A 191 4.92 -21.83 -5.32
N ASN A 192 4.92 -22.22 -6.60
CA ASN A 192 5.94 -21.82 -7.57
C ASN A 192 5.59 -20.44 -8.15
N MET A 193 6.46 -19.45 -7.93
CA MET A 193 6.26 -18.08 -8.45
C MET A 193 6.43 -17.93 -9.97
N ASN A 194 7.02 -18.92 -10.64
CA ASN A 194 7.12 -18.94 -12.09
C ASN A 194 5.82 -19.45 -12.76
N GLU A 195 4.89 -19.97 -11.98
CA GLU A 195 3.57 -20.42 -12.45
C GLU A 195 2.51 -19.36 -12.14
N PRO A 196 1.35 -19.39 -12.81
CA PRO A 196 0.23 -18.53 -12.47
C PRO A 196 -0.19 -18.73 -11.00
N VAL A 197 -0.23 -17.63 -10.25
CA VAL A 197 -0.59 -17.61 -8.82
C VAL A 197 -1.94 -16.92 -8.65
N SER A 198 -2.78 -17.42 -7.75
CA SER A 198 -4.05 -16.77 -7.45
C SER A 198 -3.86 -15.49 -6.64
N SER A 199 -4.64 -14.45 -6.94
CA SER A 199 -4.69 -13.24 -6.12
C SER A 199 -6.12 -12.88 -5.75
N LEU A 200 -6.33 -12.47 -4.50
CA LEU A 200 -7.66 -12.10 -4.00
C LEU A 200 -8.34 -11.03 -4.84
N THR A 201 -7.62 -9.97 -5.19
CA THR A 201 -8.16 -8.85 -5.97
C THR A 201 -8.64 -9.29 -7.35
N VAL A 202 -7.87 -10.13 -8.06
CA VAL A 202 -8.24 -10.64 -9.39
C VAL A 202 -9.39 -11.63 -9.28
N THR A 203 -9.37 -12.50 -8.27
CA THR A 203 -10.46 -13.45 -8.05
C THR A 203 -11.78 -12.76 -7.69
N ILE A 204 -11.76 -11.68 -6.90
CA ILE A 204 -12.94 -10.83 -6.64
C ILE A 204 -13.52 -10.31 -7.96
N PHE A 205 -12.66 -9.77 -8.83
CA PHE A 205 -13.09 -9.23 -10.12
C PHE A 205 -13.70 -10.32 -11.03
N GLN A 206 -13.06 -11.49 -11.11
CA GLN A 206 -13.56 -12.60 -11.91
C GLN A 206 -14.89 -13.14 -11.39
N TYR A 207 -15.05 -13.26 -10.07
CA TYR A 207 -16.27 -13.76 -9.45
C TYR A 207 -17.42 -12.76 -9.52
N ALA A 208 -17.11 -11.45 -9.47
CA ALA A 208 -18.09 -10.39 -9.64
C ALA A 208 -18.64 -10.27 -11.07
N MET A 209 -17.86 -10.67 -12.09
CA MET A 209 -18.30 -10.67 -13.49
C MET A 209 -18.93 -11.99 -13.95
N GLY A 210 -18.80 -13.05 -13.15
CA GLY A 210 -19.28 -14.36 -13.57
C GLY A 210 -20.80 -14.50 -13.47
N PRO A 211 -21.43 -15.42 -14.23
CA PRO A 211 -22.88 -15.49 -14.36
C PRO A 211 -23.61 -16.12 -13.15
N TYR A 212 -22.89 -16.63 -12.14
CA TYR A 212 -23.46 -17.41 -11.04
C TYR A 212 -23.70 -16.56 -9.79
N GLY A 213 -24.88 -16.66 -9.17
CA GLY A 213 -25.22 -15.93 -7.94
C GLY A 213 -24.34 -16.31 -6.73
N SER A 214 -23.89 -17.56 -6.66
CA SER A 214 -22.97 -18.02 -5.60
C SER A 214 -21.59 -17.34 -5.67
N TRP A 215 -21.09 -17.04 -6.88
CA TRP A 215 -19.83 -16.32 -7.07
C TRP A 215 -19.93 -14.86 -6.64
N HIS A 216 -21.06 -14.21 -6.91
CA HIS A 216 -21.30 -12.86 -6.41
C HIS A 216 -21.28 -12.82 -4.89
N SER A 217 -21.93 -13.77 -4.22
CA SER A 217 -21.88 -13.88 -2.75
C SER A 217 -20.43 -14.04 -2.25
N GLN A 218 -19.66 -14.95 -2.84
CA GLN A 218 -18.25 -15.14 -2.47
C GLN A 218 -17.38 -13.89 -2.75
N ALA A 219 -17.67 -13.14 -3.82
CA ALA A 219 -16.99 -11.89 -4.14
C ALA A 219 -17.25 -10.80 -3.09
N TRP A 220 -18.49 -10.69 -2.57
CA TRP A 220 -18.83 -9.79 -1.47
C TRP A 220 -18.08 -10.15 -0.17
N ALA A 221 -18.00 -11.45 0.16
CA ALA A 221 -17.22 -11.90 1.31
C ALA A 221 -15.73 -11.59 1.16
N ALA A 222 -15.16 -11.83 -0.02
CA ALA A 222 -13.76 -11.58 -0.32
C ALA A 222 -13.41 -10.08 -0.31
N SER A 223 -14.29 -9.21 -0.83
CA SER A 223 -14.10 -7.75 -0.82
C SER A 223 -14.15 -7.17 0.60
N LEU A 224 -15.01 -7.70 1.47
CA LEU A 224 -14.99 -7.37 2.89
C LEU A 224 -13.67 -7.78 3.54
N MET A 225 -13.22 -9.02 3.29
CA MET A 225 -11.99 -9.54 3.90
C MET A 225 -10.76 -8.74 3.51
N ILE A 226 -10.60 -8.39 2.23
CA ILE A 226 -9.45 -7.58 1.79
C ILE A 226 -9.52 -6.15 2.37
N THR A 227 -10.72 -5.58 2.46
CA THR A 227 -10.92 -4.25 3.08
C THR A 227 -10.53 -4.27 4.56
N VAL A 228 -10.99 -5.27 5.31
CA VAL A 228 -10.61 -5.47 6.72
C VAL A 228 -9.11 -5.70 6.84
N PHE A 229 -8.51 -6.51 5.97
CA PHE A 229 -7.08 -6.77 5.97
C PHE A 229 -6.25 -5.49 5.78
N ILE A 230 -6.60 -4.65 4.80
CA ILE A 230 -5.94 -3.35 4.57
C ILE A 230 -6.11 -2.43 5.79
N LEU A 231 -7.32 -2.37 6.36
CA LEU A 231 -7.61 -1.55 7.52
C LEU A 231 -6.78 -2.00 8.72
N VAL A 232 -6.74 -3.29 9.01
CA VAL A 232 -5.94 -3.86 10.10
C VAL A 232 -4.46 -3.55 9.90
N LEU A 233 -3.91 -3.77 8.71
CA LEU A 233 -2.50 -3.51 8.41
C LEU A 233 -2.15 -2.02 8.61
N THR A 234 -2.99 -1.12 8.11
CA THR A 234 -2.76 0.33 8.21
C THR A 234 -2.96 0.87 9.62
N VAL A 235 -3.98 0.41 10.34
CA VAL A 235 -4.26 0.82 11.73
C VAL A 235 -3.20 0.29 12.68
N LEU A 236 -2.84 -1.00 12.61
CA LEU A 236 -1.77 -1.57 13.43
C LEU A 236 -0.44 -0.89 13.14
N GLY A 237 -0.11 -0.69 11.86
CA GLY A 237 1.11 0.02 11.47
C GLY A 237 1.18 1.43 12.07
N ARG A 238 0.09 2.20 12.00
CA ARG A 238 0.01 3.54 12.61
C ARG A 238 0.03 3.50 14.13
N PHE A 239 -0.61 2.51 14.76
CA PHE A 239 -0.62 2.36 16.21
C PHE A 239 0.79 2.11 16.75
N ILE A 240 1.54 1.19 16.14
CA ILE A 240 2.94 0.89 16.48
C ILE A 240 3.82 2.14 16.31
N LEU A 241 3.62 2.89 15.22
CA LEU A 241 4.34 4.14 14.96
C LEU A 241 4.10 5.20 16.04
N ARG A 242 2.83 5.43 16.40
CA ARG A 242 2.47 6.38 17.47
C ARG A 242 3.06 5.96 18.80
N TRP A 243 3.05 4.68 19.12
CA TRP A 243 3.63 4.16 20.36
C TRP A 243 5.16 4.34 20.41
N ARG A 244 5.87 4.11 19.29
CA ARG A 244 7.34 4.17 19.24
C ARG A 244 7.91 5.58 19.07
N TYR A 245 7.21 6.49 18.39
CA TYR A 245 7.72 7.83 18.05
C TYR A 245 6.89 9.00 18.61
N GLY A 246 5.71 8.74 19.20
CA GLY A 246 4.82 9.77 19.75
C GLY A 246 5.25 10.38 21.10
N LYS A 247 6.44 10.02 21.64
CA LYS A 247 6.98 10.51 22.92
C LYS A 247 8.13 11.53 22.77
N ARG A 248 8.29 12.20 21.63
CA ARG A 248 9.27 13.31 21.56
C ARG A 248 8.55 14.64 21.78
N PRO A 249 8.74 15.30 22.94
CA PRO A 249 8.22 16.63 23.13
C PRO A 249 8.81 17.54 22.06
N THR A 250 7.93 18.25 21.36
CA THR A 250 8.28 19.45 20.59
C THR A 250 8.91 20.43 21.56
N ILE A 251 10.20 20.72 21.38
CA ILE A 251 10.85 21.89 21.96
C ILE A 251 10.31 23.12 21.24
#